data_AF-A0A2E8BGV8-F1
#
_entry.id   AF-A0A2E8BGV8-F1
#
_cell.length_a   1.000
_cell.length_b   1.000
_cell.length_c   1.000
_cell.angle_alpha   90.00
_cell.angle_beta   90.00
_cell.angle_gamma   90.00
#
_symmetry.space_group_name_H-M   'P 1'
#
loop_
_entity.id
_entity.type
_entity.pdbx_description
1 polymer ?
#
loop_
_entity_poly.entity_id
_entity_poly.type
_entity_poly.pdbx_seq_one_letter_code
_entity_poly.pdbx_strand_id
1 'polypeptide(L)'
;MSHKVIEEECIGCGACDYTCPRDALRKTDSFLGLFIINPLTCDDCGDCIEKCPVWAIVPDPDWPVCYGTGCPLRSTRYSSVDCNVWQQRCSACGSPLWRKRASGDEWACPGCGLKLRVRCPRSHRVEEVAEHYPDLADWFEEAAVNSTDFKMLEAEVPGQQSPSTSQLPKSQLPSAR
;
A
#
# COMPACT_ATOMS: atom_id res chain seq x y z
N MET A 1 4.88 15.07 -8.70
CA MET A 1 3.64 15.69 -8.28
C MET A 1 2.76 14.53 -7.94
N SER A 2 2.30 14.47 -6.70
CA SER A 2 1.38 13.41 -6.27
C SER A 2 0.05 13.57 -7.01
N HIS A 3 -0.95 12.83 -6.57
CA HIS A 3 -2.35 13.07 -6.89
C HIS A 3 -3.11 13.38 -5.60
N LYS A 4 -4.26 14.03 -5.73
CA LYS A 4 -5.20 14.30 -4.64
C LYS A 4 -6.62 14.00 -5.09
N VAL A 5 -7.47 13.68 -4.11
CA VAL A 5 -8.89 13.42 -4.32
C VAL A 5 -9.66 14.72 -4.11
N ILE A 6 -10.62 15.00 -4.99
CA ILE A 6 -11.62 16.05 -4.85
C ILE A 6 -12.76 15.44 -4.03
N GLU A 7 -12.89 15.86 -2.77
CA GLU A 7 -13.80 15.23 -1.81
C GLU A 7 -15.26 15.33 -2.25
N GLU A 8 -15.66 16.47 -2.81
CA GLU A 8 -17.02 16.74 -3.26
C GLU A 8 -17.48 15.87 -4.44
N GLU A 9 -16.55 15.32 -5.23
CA GLU A 9 -16.83 14.44 -6.37
C GLU A 9 -16.65 12.95 -6.02
N CYS A 10 -15.98 12.65 -4.91
CA CYS A 10 -15.64 11.28 -4.55
C CYS A 10 -16.87 10.53 -4.01
N ILE A 11 -17.16 9.37 -4.60
CA ILE A 11 -18.31 8.51 -4.23
C ILE A 11 -17.92 7.31 -3.38
N GLY A 12 -16.68 7.23 -2.87
CA GLY A 12 -16.25 6.17 -1.95
C GLY A 12 -16.19 4.75 -2.53
N CYS A 13 -16.13 4.59 -3.86
CA CYS A 13 -16.26 3.27 -4.52
C CYS A 13 -15.05 2.33 -4.37
N GLY A 14 -13.85 2.84 -4.05
CA GLY A 14 -12.63 2.04 -3.84
C GLY A 14 -11.91 1.52 -5.08
N ALA A 15 -12.35 1.86 -6.29
CA ALA A 15 -11.67 1.43 -7.52
C ALA A 15 -10.22 1.96 -7.63
N CYS A 16 -9.98 3.17 -7.14
CA CYS A 16 -8.67 3.80 -7.12
C CYS A 16 -7.68 3.12 -6.15
N ASP A 17 -8.18 2.64 -5.02
CA ASP A 17 -7.40 1.94 -4.00
C ASP A 17 -6.96 0.56 -4.52
N TYR A 18 -7.92 -0.22 -5.03
CA TYR A 18 -7.66 -1.55 -5.59
C TYR A 18 -6.61 -1.57 -6.72
N THR A 19 -6.53 -0.50 -7.52
CA THR A 19 -5.57 -0.42 -8.63
C THR A 19 -4.20 0.12 -8.22
N CYS A 20 -4.05 0.68 -7.02
CA CYS A 20 -2.83 1.42 -6.68
C CYS A 20 -1.66 0.45 -6.42
N PRO A 21 -0.59 0.47 -7.23
CA PRO A 21 0.54 -0.44 -7.04
C PRO A 21 1.39 -0.12 -5.80
N ARG A 22 1.14 1.04 -5.17
CA ARG A 22 1.84 1.52 -3.98
C ARG A 22 0.98 1.52 -2.74
N ASP A 23 -0.25 1.02 -2.84
CA ASP A 23 -1.19 1.07 -1.72
C ASP A 23 -1.26 2.48 -1.14
N ALA A 24 -1.31 3.52 -1.98
CA ALA A 24 -1.13 4.91 -1.54
C ALA A 24 -2.44 5.57 -1.14
N LEU A 25 -3.56 4.84 -1.12
CA LEU A 25 -4.88 5.38 -0.83
C LEU A 25 -5.34 4.88 0.54
N ARG A 26 -6.01 5.76 1.29
CA ARG A 26 -6.67 5.42 2.55
C ARG A 26 -8.13 5.78 2.46
N LYS A 27 -8.98 4.85 2.87
CA LYS A 27 -10.40 5.13 3.10
C LYS A 27 -10.54 5.88 4.43
N THR A 28 -11.32 6.96 4.45
CA THR A 28 -11.61 7.76 5.65
C THR A 28 -12.87 7.27 6.34
N ASP A 29 -13.08 7.72 7.58
CA ASP A 29 -14.28 7.43 8.37
C ASP A 29 -15.49 8.32 8.03
N SER A 30 -15.41 9.07 6.93
CA SER A 30 -16.53 9.88 6.42
C SER A 30 -17.74 9.00 6.07
N PHE A 31 -18.94 9.59 6.02
CA PHE A 31 -20.19 8.85 5.76
C PHE A 31 -20.16 8.04 4.46
N LEU A 32 -19.56 8.57 3.39
CA LEU A 32 -19.40 7.86 2.12
C LEU A 32 -18.13 7.00 2.08
N GLY A 33 -17.23 7.12 3.05
CA GLY A 33 -15.92 6.48 3.01
C GLY A 33 -15.08 7.01 1.85
N LEU A 34 -14.89 8.33 1.82
CA LEU A 34 -14.03 9.03 0.86
C LEU A 34 -12.59 8.52 0.96
N PHE A 35 -11.82 8.75 -0.09
CA PHE A 35 -10.43 8.34 -0.16
C PHE A 35 -9.50 9.55 -0.08
N ILE A 36 -8.38 9.38 0.62
CA ILE A 36 -7.25 10.31 0.65
C ILE A 36 -6.06 9.60 0.01
N ILE A 37 -5.25 10.34 -0.75
CA ILE A 37 -3.99 9.82 -1.32
C ILE A 37 -2.85 10.28 -0.41
N ASN A 38 -2.05 9.34 0.08
CA ASN A 38 -0.83 9.63 0.82
C ASN A 38 0.26 10.12 -0.17
N PRO A 39 0.65 11.41 -0.09
CA PRO A 39 1.58 11.97 -1.03
C PRO A 39 3.03 11.51 -0.81
N LEU A 40 3.34 10.81 0.29
CA LEU A 40 4.65 10.22 0.52
C LEU A 40 4.81 8.90 -0.26
N THR A 41 3.76 8.05 -0.31
CA THR A 41 3.80 6.73 -0.96
C THR A 41 3.33 6.70 -2.41
N CYS A 42 2.59 7.71 -2.88
CA CYS A 42 2.21 7.85 -4.29
C CYS A 42 3.45 8.00 -5.21
N ASP A 43 3.63 7.21 -6.26
CA ASP A 43 4.76 7.38 -7.20
C ASP A 43 4.43 8.17 -8.47
N ASP A 44 3.29 8.86 -8.48
CA ASP A 44 2.84 9.71 -9.58
C ASP A 44 2.49 8.91 -10.86
N CYS A 45 2.18 7.59 -10.73
CA CYS A 45 1.92 6.70 -11.86
C CYS A 45 0.61 7.00 -12.63
N GLY A 46 -0.41 7.56 -11.96
CA GLY A 46 -1.67 7.94 -12.59
C GLY A 46 -2.73 6.84 -12.74
N ASP A 47 -2.45 5.58 -12.36
CA ASP A 47 -3.39 4.46 -12.52
C ASP A 47 -4.76 4.74 -11.85
N CYS A 48 -4.74 5.39 -10.68
CA CYS A 48 -5.97 5.74 -9.95
C CYS A 48 -6.84 6.76 -10.69
N ILE A 49 -6.26 7.65 -11.50
CA ILE A 49 -6.99 8.66 -12.28
C ILE A 49 -7.85 7.96 -13.33
N GLU A 50 -7.25 7.04 -14.09
CA GLU A 50 -7.96 6.33 -15.16
C GLU A 50 -9.06 5.40 -14.64
N LYS A 51 -8.92 4.89 -13.40
CA LYS A 51 -9.91 4.00 -12.79
C LYS A 51 -11.03 4.72 -12.06
N CYS A 52 -10.90 6.02 -11.80
CA CYS A 52 -11.94 6.77 -11.10
C CYS A 52 -13.15 7.00 -12.02
N PRO A 53 -14.32 6.39 -11.74
CA PRO A 53 -15.49 6.49 -12.63
C PRO A 53 -16.10 7.91 -12.68
N VAL A 54 -15.77 8.73 -11.70
CA VAL A 54 -16.28 10.10 -11.50
C VAL A 54 -15.19 11.16 -11.65
N TRP A 55 -13.97 10.77 -12.07
CA TRP A 55 -12.85 11.70 -12.31
C TRP A 55 -12.48 12.59 -11.12
N ALA A 56 -12.72 12.11 -9.89
CA ALA A 56 -12.47 12.83 -8.65
C ALA A 56 -10.98 12.88 -8.25
N ILE A 57 -10.04 12.50 -9.12
CA ILE A 57 -8.60 12.45 -8.79
C ILE A 57 -7.84 13.33 -9.77
N VAL A 58 -7.07 14.26 -9.23
CA VAL A 58 -6.30 15.24 -10.01
C VAL A 58 -4.83 15.27 -9.60
N PRO A 59 -3.92 15.69 -10.50
CA PRO A 59 -2.53 15.94 -10.15
C PRO A 59 -2.40 17.01 -9.05
N ASP A 60 -1.48 16.77 -8.10
CA ASP A 60 -1.15 17.68 -7.02
C ASP A 60 0.27 18.28 -7.20
N PRO A 61 0.37 19.50 -7.78
CA PRO A 61 1.64 20.14 -8.14
C PRO A 61 2.50 20.54 -6.94
N ASP A 62 1.93 20.57 -5.74
CA ASP A 62 2.67 20.98 -4.55
C ASP A 62 3.73 19.94 -4.18
N TRP A 63 3.61 18.71 -4.68
CA TRP A 63 4.50 17.59 -4.33
C TRP A 63 5.65 17.35 -5.32
N PRO A 64 6.86 17.03 -4.84
CA PRO A 64 7.98 16.61 -5.69
C PRO A 64 7.62 15.45 -6.63
N VAL A 65 8.18 15.45 -7.83
CA VAL A 65 7.99 14.38 -8.83
C VAL A 65 8.87 13.17 -8.54
N CYS A 66 8.23 12.01 -8.33
CA CYS A 66 8.93 10.74 -8.19
C CYS A 66 9.73 10.44 -9.46
N TYR A 67 11.01 10.09 -9.29
CA TYR A 67 11.97 9.87 -10.39
C TYR A 67 12.14 11.04 -11.38
N GLY A 68 11.57 12.21 -11.08
CA GLY A 68 11.59 13.40 -11.92
C GLY A 68 12.46 14.53 -11.36
N THR A 69 12.04 15.77 -11.61
CA THR A 69 12.74 16.97 -11.17
C THR A 69 12.88 17.00 -9.65
N GLY A 70 14.12 17.21 -9.17
CA GLY A 70 14.45 17.23 -7.75
C GLY A 70 14.76 15.85 -7.14
N CYS A 71 14.37 14.74 -7.77
CA CYS A 71 14.70 13.41 -7.28
C CYS A 71 16.20 13.09 -7.50
N PRO A 72 16.97 12.73 -6.45
CA PRO A 72 18.38 12.37 -6.62
C PRO A 72 18.60 11.20 -7.58
N LEU A 73 17.65 10.26 -7.64
CA LEU A 73 17.74 9.07 -8.50
C LEU A 73 17.60 9.36 -9.99
N ARG A 74 17.24 10.59 -10.37
CA ARG A 74 17.32 11.04 -11.76
C ARG A 74 18.77 11.17 -12.25
N SER A 75 19.74 11.33 -11.35
CA SER A 75 21.15 11.44 -11.72
C SER A 75 21.72 10.09 -12.18
N THR A 76 22.54 10.10 -13.23
CA THR A 76 23.27 8.91 -13.70
C THR A 76 24.14 8.26 -12.62
N ARG A 77 24.59 9.04 -11.62
CA ARG A 77 25.32 8.56 -10.44
C ARG A 77 24.58 7.48 -9.65
N TYR A 78 23.25 7.49 -9.69
CA TYR A 78 22.38 6.57 -8.95
C TYR A 78 21.52 5.72 -9.88
N SER A 79 21.93 5.56 -11.15
CA SER A 79 21.21 4.77 -12.16
C SER A 79 21.00 3.30 -11.79
N SER A 80 21.85 2.75 -10.92
CA SER A 80 21.76 1.39 -10.38
C SER A 80 21.09 1.31 -9.02
N VAL A 81 20.48 2.39 -8.53
CA VAL A 81 19.83 2.45 -7.22
C VAL A 81 18.31 2.45 -7.40
N ASP A 82 17.64 1.53 -6.72
CA ASP A 82 16.18 1.48 -6.63
C ASP A 82 15.71 2.16 -5.34
N CYS A 83 14.56 2.83 -5.40
CA CYS A 83 13.82 3.32 -4.24
C CYS A 83 12.64 2.38 -3.98
N ASN A 84 12.35 2.11 -2.71
CA ASN A 84 11.14 1.37 -2.35
C ASN A 84 9.87 2.22 -2.37
N VAL A 85 9.94 3.50 -2.78
CA VAL A 85 8.80 4.43 -2.82
C VAL A 85 8.02 4.45 -1.49
N TRP A 86 8.73 4.64 -0.38
CA TRP A 86 8.14 4.79 0.95
C TRP A 86 7.33 3.58 1.47
N GLN A 87 7.38 2.44 0.79
CA GLN A 87 6.76 1.18 1.25
C GLN A 87 7.34 0.69 2.58
N GLN A 88 8.62 0.99 2.83
CA GLN A 88 9.28 0.80 4.12
C GLN A 88 10.11 2.03 4.45
N ARG A 89 10.32 2.27 5.76
CA ARG A 89 11.11 3.39 6.24
C ARG A 89 12.22 2.95 7.17
N CYS A 90 13.26 3.77 7.22
CA CYS A 90 14.29 3.61 8.23
C CYS A 90 13.72 3.86 9.62
N SER A 91 13.81 2.88 10.52
CA SER A 91 13.38 3.03 11.92
C SER A 91 14.09 4.16 12.67
N ALA A 92 15.31 4.52 12.25
CA ALA A 92 16.09 5.57 12.91
C ALA A 92 15.77 7.00 12.43
N CYS A 93 15.37 7.19 11.16
CA CYS A 93 15.21 8.53 10.61
C CYS A 93 14.05 8.70 9.62
N GLY A 94 13.17 7.72 9.48
CA GLY A 94 11.97 7.79 8.64
C GLY A 94 12.20 7.88 7.13
N SER A 95 13.45 7.86 6.65
CA SER A 95 13.73 7.97 5.20
C SER A 95 13.27 6.70 4.44
N PRO A 96 12.79 6.84 3.19
CA PRO A 96 12.50 5.69 2.34
C PRO A 96 13.78 4.89 2.09
N LEU A 97 13.66 3.58 1.93
CA LEU A 97 14.80 2.70 1.78
C LEU A 97 15.19 2.55 0.32
N TRP A 98 16.49 2.49 0.07
CA TRP A 98 17.07 2.30 -1.26
C TRP A 98 17.90 1.02 -1.29
N ARG A 99 18.12 0.47 -2.48
CA ARG A 99 19.03 -0.67 -2.68
C ARG A 99 19.80 -0.51 -3.98
N LYS A 100 20.92 -1.21 -4.11
CA LYS A 100 21.66 -1.31 -5.37
C LYS A 100 21.12 -2.50 -6.16
N ARG A 101 20.65 -2.27 -7.38
CA ARG A 101 20.04 -3.27 -8.26
C ARG A 101 21.01 -4.39 -8.64
N ALA A 102 22.28 -4.05 -8.88
CA ALA A 102 23.27 -4.99 -9.40
C ALA A 102 23.72 -6.05 -8.38
N SER A 103 23.66 -5.74 -7.09
CA SER A 103 24.12 -6.62 -6.01
C SER A 103 23.00 -7.45 -5.38
N GLY A 104 21.73 -7.15 -5.69
CA GLY A 104 20.60 -7.75 -4.98
C GLY A 104 20.59 -7.39 -3.50
N ASP A 105 21.22 -6.28 -3.13
CA ASP A 105 21.37 -5.85 -1.74
C ASP A 105 20.00 -5.64 -1.06
N GLU A 106 19.99 -5.87 0.25
CA GLU A 106 18.85 -5.55 1.10
C GLU A 106 18.52 -4.05 1.07
N TRP A 107 17.26 -3.73 1.38
CA TRP A 107 16.80 -2.35 1.51
C TRP A 107 17.53 -1.64 2.66
N ALA A 108 18.16 -0.51 2.36
CA ALA A 108 18.93 0.25 3.33
C ALA A 108 18.61 1.75 3.27
N CYS A 109 18.65 2.39 4.43
CA CYS A 109 18.46 3.83 4.51
C CYS A 109 19.58 4.57 3.75
N PRO A 110 19.27 5.53 2.85
CA PRO A 110 20.27 6.28 2.10
C PRO A 110 21.30 6.96 3.01
N GLY A 111 20.85 7.58 4.10
CA GLY A 111 21.73 8.25 5.06
C GLY A 111 22.31 7.30 6.11
N CYS A 112 21.46 6.61 6.86
CA CYS A 112 21.88 5.81 8.01
C CYS A 112 22.65 4.55 7.61
N GLY A 113 22.24 3.87 6.54
CA GLY A 113 22.83 2.61 6.06
C GLY A 113 23.87 2.84 4.97
N LEU A 114 23.44 3.41 3.84
CA LEU A 114 24.30 3.59 2.65
C LEU A 114 25.27 4.78 2.75
N LYS A 115 25.17 5.60 3.81
CA LYS A 115 26.02 6.78 4.07
C LYS A 115 26.09 7.79 2.91
N LEU A 116 25.00 7.90 2.15
CA LEU A 116 24.81 8.89 1.10
C LEU A 116 24.45 10.26 1.70
N ARG A 117 24.82 11.33 0.99
CA ARG A 117 24.48 12.72 1.35
C ARG A 117 23.21 13.23 0.66
N VAL A 118 22.49 12.36 -0.05
CA VAL A 118 21.25 12.69 -0.75
C VAL A 118 20.08 11.99 -0.06
N ARG A 119 18.91 12.63 -0.10
CA ARG A 119 17.66 12.11 0.48
C ARG A 119 16.50 12.40 -0.46
N CYS A 120 15.39 11.68 -0.25
CA CYS A 120 14.15 11.95 -0.97
C CYS A 120 13.64 13.36 -0.62
N PRO A 121 13.32 14.23 -1.59
CA PRO A 121 12.77 15.56 -1.29
C PRO A 121 11.48 15.52 -0.46
N ARG A 122 10.70 14.44 -0.60
CA ARG A 122 9.47 14.25 0.19
C ARG A 122 9.74 14.01 1.68
N SER A 123 10.95 13.61 2.07
CA SER A 123 11.26 13.38 3.49
C SER A 123 11.35 14.66 4.29
N HIS A 124 11.35 15.82 3.64
CA HIS A 124 11.34 17.13 4.30
C HIS A 124 9.92 17.63 4.62
N ARG A 125 8.88 16.87 4.25
CA ARG A 125 7.46 17.24 4.39
C ARG A 125 6.67 16.19 5.17
N VAL A 126 7.34 15.38 5.98
CA VAL A 126 6.67 14.30 6.74
C VAL A 126 5.78 14.91 7.83
N GLU A 127 6.30 15.90 8.54
CA GLU A 127 5.58 16.62 9.58
C GLU A 127 4.36 17.33 8.99
N GLU A 128 4.54 17.98 7.84
CA GLU A 128 3.45 18.64 7.12
C GLU A 128 2.31 17.66 6.79
N VAL A 129 2.63 16.45 6.34
CA VAL A 129 1.61 15.43 6.02
C VAL A 129 0.86 14.99 7.27
N ALA A 130 1.57 14.77 8.38
CA ALA A 130 0.94 14.38 9.64
C ALA A 130 -0.03 15.45 10.16
N GLU A 131 0.27 16.73 9.93
CA GLU A 131 -0.58 17.85 10.32
C GLU A 131 -1.81 18.03 9.39
N HIS A 132 -1.61 17.91 8.07
CA HIS A 132 -2.67 18.17 7.09
C HIS A 132 -3.60 16.98 6.85
N TYR A 133 -3.10 15.76 7.06
CA TYR A 133 -3.83 14.52 6.84
C TYR A 133 -3.82 13.69 8.13
N PRO A 134 -4.66 14.04 9.13
CA PRO A 134 -4.72 13.30 10.39
C PRO A 134 -5.11 11.85 10.17
N ASP A 135 -5.92 11.55 9.14
CA ASP A 135 -6.25 10.20 8.72
C ASP A 135 -5.03 9.42 8.21
N LEU A 136 -3.87 10.04 7.98
CA LEU A 136 -2.64 9.37 7.59
C LEU A 136 -1.60 9.29 8.73
N ALA A 137 -1.95 9.73 9.95
CA ALA A 137 -1.00 9.81 11.06
C ALA A 137 -0.36 8.45 11.39
N ASP A 138 -1.18 7.39 11.46
CA ASP A 138 -0.75 6.04 11.84
C ASP A 138 -0.20 5.20 10.66
N TRP A 139 -0.24 5.76 9.45
CA TRP A 139 0.04 5.07 8.19
C TRP A 139 1.34 4.26 8.21
N PHE A 140 2.38 4.85 8.77
CA PHE A 140 3.70 4.23 8.78
C PHE A 140 3.95 3.29 9.95
N GLU A 141 3.12 3.34 10.98
CA GLU A 141 3.15 2.38 12.08
C GLU A 141 2.47 1.09 11.64
N GLU A 142 1.32 1.20 10.96
CA GLU A 142 0.57 0.09 10.37
C GLU A 142 1.38 -0.65 9.28
N ALA A 143 2.03 0.09 8.37
CA ALA A 143 2.86 -0.49 7.31
C ALA A 143 4.05 -1.31 7.85
N ALA A 144 4.56 -0.98 9.04
CA ALA A 144 5.62 -1.76 9.68
C ALA A 144 5.12 -3.14 10.15
N VAL A 145 3.88 -3.23 10.65
CA VAL A 145 3.27 -4.48 11.14
C VAL A 145 2.93 -5.43 9.98
N ASN A 146 2.35 -4.91 8.90
CA ASN A 146 2.01 -5.72 7.71
C ASN A 146 3.23 -6.33 7.01
N SER A 147 4.43 -5.78 7.21
CA SER A 147 5.68 -6.35 6.69
C SER A 147 6.18 -7.56 7.49
N THR A 148 5.67 -7.78 8.71
CA THR A 148 6.03 -8.92 9.57
C THR A 148 5.03 -10.07 9.54
N ASP A 149 3.83 -9.87 8.99
CA ASP A 149 2.71 -10.84 9.03
C ASP A 149 2.59 -11.78 7.82
N PHE A 150 3.62 -11.88 6.98
CA PHE A 150 3.64 -12.87 5.87
C PHE A 150 3.88 -14.33 6.31
N LYS A 151 3.82 -14.64 7.61
CA LYS A 151 4.08 -15.99 8.14
C LYS A 151 2.86 -16.73 8.69
N MET A 152 1.64 -16.22 8.59
CA MET A 152 0.45 -16.95 9.07
C MET A 152 -0.76 -16.76 8.14
N LEU A 153 -0.73 -17.40 6.97
CA LEU A 153 -1.95 -17.76 6.24
C LEU A 153 -1.88 -19.24 5.89
N GLU A 154 -1.95 -20.10 6.91
CA GLU A 154 -2.47 -21.45 6.73
C GLU A 154 -3.97 -21.43 7.02
N ALA A 155 -4.71 -22.01 6.09
CA ALA A 155 -6.13 -21.90 5.93
C ALA A 155 -6.92 -22.52 7.09
N GLU A 156 -7.94 -21.81 7.55
CA GLU A 156 -9.13 -22.42 8.14
C GLU A 156 -10.35 -21.95 7.35
N VAL A 157 -10.76 -22.77 6.38
CA VAL A 157 -12.08 -22.69 5.76
C VAL A 157 -13.05 -23.47 6.66
N PRO A 158 -13.98 -22.83 7.39
CA PRO A 158 -14.96 -23.56 8.18
C PRO A 158 -16.13 -23.97 7.29
N GLY A 159 -16.40 -25.27 7.22
CA GLY A 159 -17.72 -25.78 6.85
C GLY A 159 -17.79 -26.55 5.52
N GLN A 160 -17.18 -27.72 5.46
CA GLN A 160 -17.70 -28.81 4.62
C GLN A 160 -17.81 -30.08 5.47
N GLN A 161 -19.01 -30.33 5.99
CA GLN A 161 -19.37 -31.61 6.57
C GLN A 161 -19.48 -32.63 5.43
N SER A 162 -18.60 -33.63 5.46
CA SER A 162 -18.74 -34.89 4.71
C SER A 162 -19.36 -35.95 5.64
N PRO A 163 -20.07 -36.95 5.10
CA PRO A 163 -21.09 -37.69 5.84
C PRO A 163 -20.47 -38.82 6.68
N SER A 164 -21.01 -39.08 7.86
CA SER A 164 -20.74 -40.33 8.56
C SER A 164 -22.01 -40.92 9.18
N THR A 165 -22.32 -42.14 8.71
CA THR A 165 -22.86 -43.27 9.46
C THR A 165 -24.21 -43.08 10.17
N SER A 166 -25.30 -43.33 9.44
CA SER A 166 -26.58 -43.74 10.04
C SER A 166 -26.74 -45.25 9.92
N GLN A 167 -27.03 -45.85 11.08
CA GLN A 167 -27.15 -47.27 11.34
C GLN A 167 -28.41 -47.86 10.68
N LEU A 168 -28.28 -49.05 10.10
CA LEU A 168 -29.42 -49.87 9.64
C LEU A 168 -30.20 -50.44 10.84
N PRO A 169 -31.54 -50.35 10.86
CA PRO A 169 -32.38 -51.25 11.65
C PRO A 169 -32.71 -52.54 10.87
N LYS A 170 -32.61 -53.67 11.57
CA LYS A 170 -33.08 -55.00 11.13
C LYS A 170 -34.61 -55.12 11.29
N SER A 171 -35.20 -56.08 10.55
CA SER A 171 -36.60 -56.57 10.52
C SER A 171 -37.46 -55.93 9.41
N GLN A 172 -38.24 -56.61 8.57
CA GLN A 172 -38.75 -57.98 8.49
C GLN A 172 -39.12 -58.29 7.02
N LEU A 173 -38.93 -59.53 6.55
CA LEU A 173 -39.43 -60.06 5.27
C LEU A 173 -40.92 -60.44 5.39
N PRO A 174 -41.73 -60.30 4.31
CA PRO A 174 -42.85 -61.18 4.08
C PRO A 174 -42.57 -62.17 2.94
N SER A 175 -43.06 -63.39 3.18
CA SER A 175 -42.98 -64.60 2.37
C SER A 175 -43.67 -64.46 1.01
N ALA A 176 -43.06 -65.07 -0.01
CA ALA A 176 -43.70 -65.38 -1.28
C ALA A 176 -44.73 -66.52 -1.13
N ARG A 177 -45.93 -66.30 -1.65
CA ARG A 177 -46.74 -67.26 -2.42
C ARG A 177 -47.82 -66.50 -3.18
#